data_AF-A0A7W0Y3W3-F1
#
_entry.id   AF-A0A7W0Y3W3-F1
#
_cell.length_a   1.000
_cell.length_b   1.000
_cell.length_c   1.000
_cell.angle_alpha   90.00
_cell.angle_beta   90.00
_cell.angle_gamma   90.00
#
_symmetry.space_group_name_H-M   'P 1'
#
loop_
_entity.id
_entity.type
_entity.pdbx_description
1 polymer ?
#
loop_
_entity_poly.entity_id
_entity_poly.type
_entity_poly.pdbx_seq_one_letter_code
_entity_poly.pdbx_strand_id
1 'polypeptide(L)'
;MRRVLGRVTPLHVLLVVALGEVSIDRVAVPLLRPDGEPPGWHTALAFFGLFLFYFTGVLATIIVGARCLDSIRRGDLREMVAHAIAAIATILAAIPLFVAMPAQLGVALEFAFGIAVIALVASAFARDADLGSLVGLGILAIPLLLHVANAIGAHYIWPDTTFDGPGPKITQIGVLALAFVALGTPYCFAPRPFSRAVTRPVPVIVAMLVAATGAVISRIWYPTVTKGAALAVGVDLEQGTADPRLALYLLAIATLVWTLASCLIAGSAARRRIGLGLALIVLGGYGFKWPNHYLLPLIGIMLIAEATRRVRDEELAAMPLSSATPPIADAAWSGYITTVTQGLKRTLADVHSLTARGEGGLTSSVIVGEVDGTMVRMKIERVDGSVLALDVVFGREIDEIRGATLAVWTIPDRDHGVNPAGPSAIPAFRSGDTAFDERFKSRGSAEALATLFDANLRARAVASLGGWLAYWQGEGLRYRLYPGHGAPLDQPMPLSDLALGRPASAEQLVAVIELLVEVATRVVR
;
A
#
# COMPACT_ATOMS: atom_id res chain seq x y z
N MET A 1 8.87 -22.56 -6.15
CA MET A 1 7.99 -22.00 -7.21
C MET A 1 6.56 -21.69 -6.74
N ARG A 2 5.84 -22.61 -6.07
CA ARG A 2 4.46 -22.37 -5.55
C ARG A 2 4.31 -21.15 -4.62
N ARG A 3 5.29 -20.85 -3.75
CA ARG A 3 5.26 -19.65 -2.87
C ARG A 3 5.43 -18.31 -3.63
N VAL A 4 6.04 -18.31 -4.81
CA VAL A 4 6.23 -17.09 -5.63
C VAL A 4 5.00 -16.82 -6.47
N LEU A 5 4.40 -17.87 -7.05
CA LEU A 5 3.15 -17.79 -7.81
C LEU A 5 1.95 -17.34 -6.94
N GLY A 6 1.92 -17.71 -5.66
CA GLY A 6 0.87 -17.27 -4.73
C GLY A 6 0.85 -15.75 -4.43
N ARG A 7 1.84 -14.98 -4.88
CA ARG A 7 1.94 -13.52 -4.66
C ARG A 7 1.60 -12.70 -5.91
N VAL A 8 1.38 -13.32 -7.06
CA VAL A 8 1.04 -12.59 -8.30
C VAL A 8 -0.44 -12.19 -8.24
N THR A 9 -0.69 -10.90 -8.14
CA THR A 9 -2.06 -10.35 -8.18
C THR A 9 -2.44 -9.89 -9.60
N PRO A 10 -3.73 -9.70 -9.91
CA PRO A 10 -4.16 -9.16 -11.20
C PRO A 10 -3.50 -7.83 -11.59
N LEU A 11 -3.12 -7.01 -10.60
CA LEU A 11 -2.39 -5.76 -10.83
C LEU A 11 -0.97 -5.99 -11.37
N HIS A 12 -0.29 -7.05 -10.94
CA HIS A 12 1.04 -7.39 -11.47
C HIS A 12 0.93 -7.89 -12.91
N VAL A 13 -0.11 -8.67 -13.22
CA VAL A 13 -0.40 -9.09 -14.59
C VAL A 13 -0.70 -7.87 -15.45
N LEU A 14 -1.56 -6.96 -15.00
CA LEU A 14 -1.86 -5.72 -15.71
C LEU A 14 -0.60 -4.90 -15.97
N LEU A 15 0.28 -4.75 -14.98
CA LEU A 15 1.52 -4.00 -15.14
C LEU A 15 2.43 -4.59 -16.22
N VAL A 16 2.60 -5.92 -16.24
CA VAL A 16 3.44 -6.61 -17.23
C VAL A 16 2.83 -6.50 -18.63
N VAL A 17 1.52 -6.70 -18.76
CA VAL A 17 0.84 -6.63 -20.06
C VAL A 17 0.84 -5.19 -20.59
N ALA A 18 0.58 -4.19 -19.73
CA ALA A 18 0.64 -2.77 -20.09
C ALA A 18 2.06 -2.34 -20.50
N LEU A 19 3.10 -2.83 -19.80
CA LEU A 19 4.48 -2.59 -20.22
C LEU A 19 4.78 -3.20 -21.59
N GLY A 20 4.28 -4.42 -21.84
CA GLY A 20 4.38 -5.08 -23.13
C GLY A 20 3.66 -4.32 -24.24
N GLU A 21 2.44 -3.85 -23.96
CA GLU A 21 1.64 -3.02 -24.87
C GLU A 21 2.38 -1.74 -25.26
N VAL A 22 2.90 -0.98 -24.29
CA VAL A 22 3.68 0.23 -24.60
C VAL A 22 4.94 -0.12 -25.41
N SER A 23 5.70 -1.14 -24.97
CA SER A 23 6.98 -1.48 -25.60
C SER A 23 6.83 -2.01 -27.02
N ILE A 24 5.79 -2.80 -27.27
CA ILE A 24 5.59 -3.49 -28.55
C ILE A 24 4.66 -2.69 -29.45
N ASP A 25 3.43 -2.44 -29.01
CA ASP A 25 2.39 -1.85 -29.84
C ASP A 25 2.65 -0.37 -30.11
N ARG A 26 3.00 0.40 -29.06
CA ARG A 26 3.24 1.84 -29.23
C ARG A 26 4.63 2.17 -29.75
N VAL A 27 5.65 1.43 -29.33
CA VAL A 27 7.05 1.77 -29.64
C VAL A 27 7.62 0.91 -30.77
N ALA A 28 7.76 -0.40 -30.57
CA ALA A 28 8.48 -1.25 -31.51
C ALA A 28 7.80 -1.32 -32.89
N VAL A 29 6.48 -1.53 -32.93
CA VAL A 29 5.73 -1.70 -34.19
C VAL A 29 5.83 -0.44 -35.08
N PRO A 30 5.61 0.80 -34.57
CA PRO A 30 5.75 2.00 -35.40
C PRO A 30 7.20 2.40 -35.70
N LEU A 31 8.15 2.07 -34.83
CA LEU A 31 9.58 2.37 -35.06
C LEU A 31 10.21 1.43 -36.09
N LEU A 32 9.82 0.16 -36.10
CA LEU A 32 10.36 -0.89 -36.97
C LEU A 32 9.55 -1.08 -38.26
N ARG A 33 8.62 -0.18 -38.56
CA ARG A 33 7.79 -0.26 -39.77
C ARG A 33 8.68 -0.12 -41.01
N PRO A 34 8.68 -1.11 -41.93
CA PRO A 34 9.48 -1.03 -43.15
C PRO A 34 8.84 -0.10 -44.19
N ASP A 35 9.69 0.42 -45.08
CA ASP A 35 9.26 1.16 -46.27
C ASP A 35 8.79 0.16 -47.35
N GLY A 36 7.52 -0.27 -47.26
CA GLY A 36 6.92 -1.22 -48.21
C GLY A 36 5.93 -2.18 -47.56
N GLU A 37 5.71 -3.33 -48.22
CA GLU A 37 4.88 -4.39 -47.66
C GLU A 37 5.57 -4.99 -46.41
N PRO A 38 4.87 -5.08 -45.26
CA PRO A 38 5.49 -5.56 -44.03
C PRO A 38 5.82 -7.06 -44.12
N PRO A 39 7.05 -7.47 -43.76
CA PRO A 39 7.41 -8.88 -43.71
C PRO A 39 6.65 -9.60 -42.60
N GLY A 40 6.47 -10.92 -42.72
CA GLY A 40 5.63 -11.71 -41.81
C GLY A 40 5.99 -11.59 -40.32
N TRP A 41 7.26 -11.35 -39.97
CA TRP A 41 7.65 -11.12 -38.58
C TRP A 41 7.12 -9.79 -38.02
N HIS A 42 7.05 -8.73 -38.84
CA HIS A 42 6.51 -7.43 -38.44
C HIS A 42 4.99 -7.52 -38.29
N THR A 43 4.33 -8.23 -39.21
CA THR A 43 2.90 -8.54 -39.11
C THR A 43 2.58 -9.33 -37.83
N ALA A 44 3.36 -10.35 -37.49
CA ALA A 44 3.20 -11.10 -36.25
C ALA A 44 3.40 -10.23 -35.00
N LEU A 45 4.41 -9.35 -35.02
CA LEU A 45 4.65 -8.39 -33.95
C LEU A 45 3.49 -7.40 -33.79
N ALA A 46 2.92 -6.93 -34.89
CA ALA A 46 1.76 -6.03 -34.90
C ALA A 46 0.50 -6.71 -34.33
N PHE A 47 0.22 -7.96 -34.70
CA PHE A 47 -0.89 -8.72 -34.10
C PHE A 47 -0.69 -8.97 -32.61
N PHE A 48 0.54 -9.26 -32.19
CA PHE A 48 0.85 -9.44 -30.77
C PHE A 48 0.71 -8.13 -29.99
N GLY A 49 1.18 -7.01 -30.55
CA GLY A 49 0.96 -5.66 -30.01
C GLY A 49 -0.53 -5.36 -29.82
N LEU A 50 -1.33 -5.59 -30.87
CA LEU A 50 -2.77 -5.39 -30.84
C LEU A 50 -3.46 -6.30 -29.79
N PHE A 51 -3.02 -7.55 -29.65
CA PHE A 51 -3.50 -8.44 -28.59
C PHE A 51 -3.21 -7.86 -27.20
N LEU A 52 -1.97 -7.40 -26.96
CA LEU A 52 -1.60 -6.77 -25.68
C LEU A 52 -2.39 -5.50 -25.42
N PHE A 53 -2.69 -4.72 -26.45
CA PHE A 53 -3.54 -3.53 -26.39
C PHE A 53 -4.94 -3.86 -25.86
N TYR A 54 -5.64 -4.80 -26.51
CA TYR A 54 -6.99 -5.20 -26.09
C TYR A 54 -6.97 -5.91 -24.73
N PHE A 55 -5.97 -6.76 -24.49
CA PHE A 55 -5.87 -7.49 -23.23
C PHE A 55 -5.62 -6.54 -22.05
N THR A 56 -4.78 -5.52 -22.22
CA THR A 56 -4.58 -4.45 -21.22
C THR A 56 -5.90 -3.72 -20.95
N GLY A 57 -6.62 -3.30 -21.98
CA GLY A 57 -7.87 -2.56 -21.84
C GLY A 57 -8.94 -3.36 -21.10
N VAL A 58 -9.19 -4.60 -21.53
CA VAL A 58 -10.19 -5.48 -20.90
C VAL A 58 -9.81 -5.80 -19.46
N LEU A 59 -8.54 -6.14 -19.19
CA LEU A 59 -8.07 -6.43 -17.84
C LEU A 59 -8.19 -5.21 -16.92
N ALA A 60 -7.84 -4.02 -17.42
CA ALA A 60 -8.00 -2.78 -16.68
C ALA A 60 -9.48 -2.51 -16.34
N THR A 61 -10.39 -2.66 -17.29
CA THR A 61 -11.85 -2.52 -17.07
C THR A 61 -12.36 -3.49 -16.00
N ILE A 62 -11.96 -4.77 -16.05
CA ILE A 62 -12.34 -5.77 -15.05
C ILE A 62 -11.82 -5.38 -13.66
N ILE A 63 -10.56 -4.92 -13.57
CA ILE A 63 -9.96 -4.50 -12.31
C ILE A 63 -10.71 -3.31 -11.71
N VAL A 64 -11.03 -2.27 -12.50
CA VAL A 64 -11.83 -1.14 -11.99
C VAL A 64 -13.21 -1.61 -11.55
N GLY A 65 -13.89 -2.44 -12.36
CA GLY A 65 -15.21 -2.98 -12.02
C GLY A 65 -15.22 -3.73 -10.69
N ALA A 66 -14.22 -4.60 -10.47
CA ALA A 66 -14.07 -5.33 -9.20
C ALA A 66 -13.84 -4.38 -8.02
N ARG A 67 -13.03 -3.32 -8.19
CA ARG A 67 -12.80 -2.32 -7.13
C ARG A 67 -14.04 -1.49 -6.82
N CYS A 68 -14.80 -1.10 -7.83
CA CYS A 68 -16.05 -0.36 -7.63
C CYS A 68 -17.07 -1.20 -6.86
N LEU A 69 -17.19 -2.49 -7.17
CA LEU A 69 -18.04 -3.42 -6.42
C LEU A 69 -17.58 -3.58 -4.97
N ASP A 70 -16.27 -3.72 -4.73
CA ASP A 70 -15.72 -3.77 -3.39
C ASP A 70 -15.96 -2.49 -2.59
N SER A 71 -15.89 -1.32 -3.24
CA SER A 71 -16.18 -0.03 -2.59
C SER A 71 -17.65 0.06 -2.18
N ILE A 72 -18.58 -0.34 -3.05
CA ILE A 72 -20.02 -0.38 -2.75
C ILE A 72 -20.29 -1.28 -1.53
N ARG A 73 -19.64 -2.45 -1.45
CA ARG A 73 -19.78 -3.38 -0.32
C ARG A 73 -19.29 -2.83 1.01
N ARG A 74 -18.37 -1.86 1.02
CA ARG A 74 -17.81 -1.26 2.25
C ARG A 74 -18.69 -0.17 2.86
N GLY A 75 -19.63 0.39 2.10
CA GLY A 75 -20.64 1.33 2.61
C GLY A 75 -20.14 2.75 2.93
N ASP A 76 -18.91 3.13 2.59
CA ASP A 76 -18.47 4.52 2.69
C ASP A 76 -19.02 5.32 1.51
N LEU A 77 -19.98 6.21 1.78
CA LEU A 77 -20.66 7.03 0.78
C LEU A 77 -19.69 7.83 -0.10
N ARG A 78 -18.63 8.39 0.49
CA ARG A 78 -17.68 9.23 -0.25
C ARG A 78 -16.83 8.38 -1.19
N GLU A 79 -16.33 7.24 -0.72
CA GLU A 79 -15.60 6.30 -1.58
C GLU A 79 -16.52 5.76 -2.68
N MET A 80 -17.75 5.40 -2.34
CA MET A 80 -18.74 4.88 -3.26
C MET A 80 -19.04 5.86 -4.39
N VAL A 81 -19.25 7.15 -4.09
CA VAL A 81 -19.49 8.20 -5.11
C VAL A 81 -18.29 8.33 -6.04
N ALA A 82 -17.06 8.39 -5.49
CA ALA A 82 -15.86 8.49 -6.32
C ALA A 82 -15.67 7.27 -7.23
N HIS A 83 -15.94 6.07 -6.73
CA HIS A 83 -15.86 4.83 -7.51
C HIS A 83 -16.98 4.71 -8.54
N ALA A 84 -18.18 5.21 -8.26
CA ALA A 84 -19.28 5.26 -9.23
C ALA A 84 -18.93 6.18 -10.41
N ILE A 85 -18.37 7.36 -10.14
CA ILE A 85 -17.89 8.28 -11.18
C ILE A 85 -16.75 7.64 -11.99
N ALA A 86 -15.79 6.99 -11.31
CA ALA A 86 -14.71 6.26 -11.98
C ALA A 86 -15.24 5.10 -12.84
N ALA A 87 -16.31 4.41 -12.42
CA ALA A 87 -16.95 3.37 -13.20
C ALA A 87 -17.56 3.93 -14.49
N ILE A 88 -18.21 5.10 -14.44
CA ILE A 88 -18.74 5.78 -15.63
C ILE A 88 -17.61 6.12 -16.61
N ALA A 89 -16.53 6.75 -16.12
CA ALA A 89 -15.36 7.06 -16.95
C ALA A 89 -14.75 5.79 -17.57
N THR A 90 -14.70 4.70 -16.80
CA THR A 90 -14.19 3.39 -17.26
C THR A 90 -15.06 2.80 -18.37
N ILE A 91 -16.39 2.85 -18.23
CA ILE A 91 -17.32 2.36 -19.25
C ILE A 91 -17.11 3.15 -20.54
N LEU A 92 -17.07 4.49 -20.46
CA LEU A 92 -16.84 5.34 -21.63
C LEU A 92 -15.48 5.06 -22.28
N ALA A 93 -14.43 4.87 -21.48
CA ALA A 93 -13.08 4.55 -21.96
C ALA A 93 -12.98 3.15 -22.58
N ALA A 94 -13.87 2.23 -22.20
CA ALA A 94 -13.89 0.85 -22.72
C ALA A 94 -14.66 0.72 -24.04
N ILE A 95 -15.56 1.64 -24.38
CA ILE A 95 -16.33 1.62 -25.65
C ILE A 95 -15.42 1.46 -26.88
N PRO A 96 -14.31 2.21 -27.02
CA PRO A 96 -13.43 2.13 -28.20
C PRO A 96 -12.69 0.79 -28.33
N LEU A 97 -12.73 -0.08 -27.31
CA LEU A 97 -12.20 -1.44 -27.41
C LEU A 97 -13.08 -2.35 -28.27
N PHE A 98 -14.36 -2.00 -28.48
CA PHE A 98 -15.32 -2.84 -29.19
C PHE A 98 -15.89 -2.18 -30.44
N VAL A 99 -16.03 -0.86 -30.43
CA VAL A 99 -16.66 -0.09 -31.52
C VAL A 99 -15.94 1.23 -31.75
N ALA A 100 -16.01 1.78 -32.96
CA ALA A 100 -15.46 3.11 -33.23
C ALA A 100 -16.15 4.17 -32.37
N MET A 101 -15.38 5.04 -31.71
CA MET A 101 -15.92 6.05 -30.80
C MET A 101 -16.53 7.21 -31.59
N PRO A 102 -17.84 7.51 -31.40
CA PRO A 102 -18.43 8.74 -31.92
C PRO A 102 -17.75 9.97 -31.29
N ALA A 103 -17.51 11.02 -32.08
CA ALA A 103 -16.82 12.24 -31.61
C ALA A 103 -17.49 12.88 -30.38
N GLN A 104 -18.83 12.82 -30.29
CA GLN A 104 -19.62 13.31 -29.16
C GLN A 104 -19.31 12.57 -27.85
N LEU A 105 -19.05 11.25 -27.93
CA LEU A 105 -18.68 10.46 -26.75
C LEU A 105 -17.24 10.75 -26.32
N GLY A 106 -16.36 11.17 -27.23
CA GLY A 106 -14.99 11.57 -26.89
C GLY A 106 -14.98 12.71 -25.87
N VAL A 107 -15.77 13.76 -26.11
CA VAL A 107 -15.92 14.88 -25.18
C VAL A 107 -16.52 14.42 -23.84
N ALA A 108 -17.54 13.57 -23.86
CA ALA A 108 -18.14 13.02 -22.65
C ALA A 108 -17.14 12.21 -21.81
N LEU A 109 -16.25 11.45 -22.47
CA LEU A 109 -15.17 10.72 -21.82
C LEU A 109 -14.17 11.67 -21.13
N GLU A 110 -13.75 12.75 -21.79
CA GLU A 110 -12.85 13.74 -21.20
C GLU A 110 -13.44 14.35 -19.91
N PHE A 111 -14.71 14.77 -19.96
CA PHE A 111 -15.42 15.27 -18.78
C PHE A 111 -15.51 14.21 -17.68
N ALA A 112 -15.95 12.99 -18.02
CA ALA A 112 -16.09 11.91 -17.05
C ALA A 112 -14.75 11.56 -16.40
N PHE A 113 -13.67 11.51 -17.18
CA PHE A 113 -12.32 11.25 -16.68
C PHE A 113 -11.83 12.37 -15.76
N GLY A 114 -11.98 13.64 -16.14
CA GLY A 114 -11.62 14.77 -15.28
C GLY A 114 -12.37 14.79 -13.95
N ILE A 115 -13.69 14.57 -13.98
CA ILE A 115 -14.51 14.48 -12.77
C ILE A 115 -14.10 13.27 -11.92
N ALA A 116 -13.79 12.13 -12.54
CA ALA A 116 -13.32 10.94 -11.83
C ALA A 116 -11.99 11.19 -11.11
N VAL A 117 -11.02 11.85 -11.76
CA VAL A 117 -9.75 12.23 -11.14
C VAL A 117 -9.99 13.13 -9.92
N ILE A 118 -10.81 14.18 -10.06
CA ILE A 118 -11.15 15.08 -8.96
C ILE A 118 -11.84 14.33 -7.81
N ALA A 119 -12.83 13.49 -8.12
CA ALA A 119 -13.57 12.74 -7.12
C ALA A 119 -12.67 11.75 -6.36
N LEU A 120 -11.75 11.06 -7.04
CA LEU A 120 -10.80 10.16 -6.42
C LEU A 120 -9.79 10.90 -5.53
N VAL A 121 -9.27 12.03 -5.98
CA VAL A 121 -8.39 12.91 -5.18
C VAL A 121 -9.14 13.39 -3.93
N ALA A 122 -10.37 13.88 -4.08
CA ALA A 122 -11.22 14.33 -2.97
C ALA A 122 -11.52 13.19 -1.98
N SER A 123 -11.75 11.97 -2.46
CA SER A 123 -11.99 10.79 -1.61
C SER A 123 -10.78 10.40 -0.75
N ALA A 124 -9.57 10.80 -1.13
CA ALA A 124 -8.35 10.50 -0.39
C ALA A 124 -8.22 11.34 0.89
N PHE A 125 -8.86 12.52 0.96
CA PHE A 125 -8.79 13.43 2.11
C PHE A 125 -9.51 12.85 3.34
N ALA A 126 -8.84 11.99 4.10
CA ALA A 126 -9.29 11.48 5.39
C ALA A 126 -8.44 12.06 6.53
N ARG A 127 -8.99 12.10 7.75
CA ARG A 127 -8.25 12.56 8.95
C ARG A 127 -6.95 11.78 9.20
N ASP A 128 -6.88 10.54 8.71
CA ASP A 128 -5.76 9.63 8.93
C ASP A 128 -4.82 9.45 7.72
N ALA A 129 -5.01 10.24 6.66
CA ALA A 129 -4.20 10.14 5.46
C ALA A 129 -2.77 10.68 5.65
N ASP A 130 -1.81 10.07 4.95
CA ASP A 130 -0.43 10.56 4.88
C ASP A 130 -0.38 11.88 4.08
N LEU A 131 0.00 12.98 4.73
CA LEU A 131 0.02 14.32 4.14
C LEU A 131 0.94 14.39 2.90
N GLY A 132 2.10 13.73 2.95
CA GLY A 132 3.04 13.70 1.83
C GLY A 132 2.43 13.04 0.59
N SER A 133 1.76 11.90 0.77
CA SER A 133 1.08 11.19 -0.31
C SER A 133 -0.16 11.94 -0.81
N LEU A 134 -0.90 12.67 0.05
CA LEU A 134 -2.01 13.53 -0.36
C LEU A 134 -1.54 14.69 -1.25
N VAL A 135 -0.49 15.39 -0.83
CA VAL A 135 0.10 16.48 -1.63
C VAL A 135 0.58 15.93 -2.96
N GLY A 136 1.27 14.79 -2.95
CA GLY A 136 1.70 14.12 -4.18
C GLY A 136 0.54 13.73 -5.09
N LEU A 137 -0.55 13.21 -4.54
CA LEU A 137 -1.74 12.83 -5.31
C LEU A 137 -2.38 14.04 -5.97
N GLY A 138 -2.46 15.17 -5.27
CA GLY A 138 -2.91 16.44 -5.86
C GLY A 138 -2.00 16.92 -6.98
N ILE A 139 -0.68 16.85 -6.79
CA ILE A 139 0.31 17.22 -7.81
C ILE A 139 0.20 16.31 -9.04
N LEU A 140 0.06 14.99 -8.86
CA LEU A 140 -0.14 14.03 -9.97
C LEU A 140 -1.39 14.29 -10.79
N ALA A 141 -2.45 14.83 -10.18
CA ALA A 141 -3.69 15.13 -10.88
C ALA A 141 -3.54 16.32 -11.86
N ILE A 142 -2.62 17.25 -11.61
CA ILE A 142 -2.44 18.47 -12.42
C ILE A 142 -2.24 18.16 -13.92
N PRO A 143 -1.26 17.36 -14.35
CA PRO A 143 -1.08 17.07 -15.77
C PRO A 143 -2.29 16.36 -16.39
N LEU A 144 -2.96 15.47 -15.66
CA LEU A 144 -4.17 14.78 -16.13
C LEU A 144 -5.31 15.78 -16.38
N LEU A 145 -5.51 16.72 -15.46
CA LEU A 145 -6.55 17.75 -15.57
C LEU A 145 -6.21 18.82 -16.61
N LEU A 146 -4.94 19.16 -16.79
CA LEU A 146 -4.50 20.04 -17.87
C LEU A 146 -4.78 19.42 -19.24
N HIS A 147 -4.64 18.10 -19.38
CA HIS A 147 -5.02 17.41 -20.61
C HIS A 147 -6.52 17.54 -20.88
N VAL A 148 -7.36 17.22 -19.89
CA VAL A 148 -8.82 17.34 -20.00
C VAL A 148 -9.25 18.77 -20.32
N ALA A 149 -8.66 19.76 -19.64
CA ALA A 149 -8.92 21.17 -19.89
C ALA A 149 -8.53 21.56 -21.33
N ASN A 150 -7.42 21.02 -21.85
CA ASN A 150 -7.01 21.26 -23.22
C ASN A 150 -7.99 20.66 -24.23
N ALA A 151 -8.41 19.41 -24.02
CA ALA A 151 -9.35 18.72 -24.90
C ALA A 151 -10.73 19.41 -24.95
N ILE A 152 -11.25 19.82 -23.79
CA ILE A 152 -12.50 20.58 -23.69
C ILE A 152 -12.35 21.96 -24.34
N GLY A 153 -11.25 22.65 -24.07
CA GLY A 153 -10.99 23.98 -24.61
C GLY A 153 -10.86 23.97 -26.14
N ALA A 154 -10.19 22.97 -26.71
CA ALA A 154 -10.10 22.79 -28.17
C ALA A 154 -11.47 22.58 -28.83
N HIS A 155 -12.41 21.95 -28.11
CA HIS A 155 -13.74 21.71 -28.63
C HIS A 155 -14.70 22.92 -28.51
N TYR A 156 -14.58 23.70 -27.43
CA TYR A 156 -15.58 24.74 -27.10
C TYR A 156 -15.06 26.18 -27.03
N ILE A 157 -13.76 26.38 -26.76
CA ILE A 157 -13.22 27.70 -26.39
C ILE A 157 -12.29 28.25 -27.47
N TRP A 158 -11.39 27.45 -28.02
CA TRP A 158 -10.43 27.88 -29.04
C TRP A 158 -10.49 26.96 -30.27
N PRO A 159 -10.72 27.50 -31.49
CA PRO A 159 -10.74 26.68 -32.71
C PRO A 159 -9.36 26.11 -33.04
N ASP A 160 -9.32 24.83 -33.43
CA ASP A 160 -8.12 24.09 -33.88
C ASP A 160 -7.42 24.73 -35.08
N THR A 161 -8.07 25.66 -35.80
CA THR A 161 -7.52 26.36 -36.96
C THR A 161 -6.48 27.43 -36.61
N THR A 162 -6.29 27.72 -35.32
CA THR A 162 -5.35 28.75 -34.87
C THR A 162 -3.99 28.09 -34.56
N PHE A 163 -3.06 28.14 -35.51
CA PHE A 163 -1.72 27.55 -35.38
C PHE A 163 -0.96 28.10 -34.15
N ASP A 164 -1.27 29.33 -33.72
CA ASP A 164 -0.74 30.00 -32.51
C ASP A 164 -1.70 29.98 -31.31
N GLY A 165 -2.70 29.11 -31.34
CA GLY A 165 -3.72 28.99 -30.29
C GLY A 165 -3.14 28.59 -28.93
N PRO A 166 -3.94 28.68 -27.86
CA PRO A 166 -3.52 28.26 -26.52
C PRO A 166 -3.26 26.74 -26.41
N GLY A 167 -3.79 25.92 -27.32
CA GLY A 167 -3.68 24.45 -27.27
C GLY A 167 -2.23 23.90 -27.24
N PRO A 168 -1.37 24.26 -28.19
CA PRO A 168 0.06 23.90 -28.15
C PRO A 168 0.76 24.36 -26.86
N LYS A 169 0.44 25.56 -26.35
CA LYS A 169 1.01 26.07 -25.10
C LYS A 169 0.55 25.27 -23.89
N ILE A 170 -0.73 24.92 -23.79
CA ILE A 170 -1.26 24.09 -22.69
C ILE A 170 -0.65 22.69 -22.74
N THR A 171 -0.47 22.12 -23.94
CA THR A 171 0.20 20.84 -24.13
C THR A 171 1.63 20.89 -23.62
N GLN A 172 2.40 21.93 -23.97
CA GLN A 172 3.76 22.15 -23.46
C GLN A 172 3.79 22.33 -21.94
N ILE A 173 2.86 23.09 -21.37
CA ILE A 173 2.73 23.27 -19.91
C ILE A 173 2.44 21.94 -19.23
N GLY A 174 1.56 21.11 -19.79
CA GLY A 174 1.24 19.79 -19.23
C GLY A 174 2.41 18.81 -19.30
N VAL A 175 3.18 18.81 -20.40
CA VAL A 175 4.42 18.01 -20.49
C VAL A 175 5.45 18.50 -19.46
N LEU A 176 5.60 19.81 -19.28
CA LEU A 176 6.50 20.35 -18.26
C LEU A 176 6.01 20.02 -16.84
N ALA A 177 4.69 20.05 -16.62
CA ALA A 177 4.07 19.64 -15.37
C ALA A 177 4.39 18.17 -15.05
N LEU A 178 4.36 17.27 -16.05
CA LEU A 178 4.79 15.87 -15.85
C LEU A 178 6.23 15.76 -15.37
N ALA A 179 7.15 16.55 -15.92
CA ALA A 179 8.55 16.56 -15.48
C ALA A 179 8.66 17.02 -14.01
N PHE A 180 7.99 18.11 -13.64
CA PHE A 180 7.99 18.59 -12.25
C PHE A 180 7.32 17.63 -11.28
N VAL A 181 6.23 16.99 -11.69
CA VAL A 181 5.54 15.95 -10.92
C VAL A 181 6.50 14.78 -10.67
N ALA A 182 7.19 14.31 -11.71
CA ALA A 182 8.18 13.24 -11.61
C ALA A 182 9.34 13.58 -10.66
N LEU A 183 9.84 14.83 -10.70
CA LEU A 183 10.84 15.35 -9.75
C LEU A 183 10.30 15.45 -8.31
N GLY A 184 9.00 15.70 -8.15
CA GLY A 184 8.31 15.75 -6.86
C GLY A 184 8.06 14.37 -6.24
N THR A 185 8.02 13.31 -7.05
CA THR A 185 7.65 11.95 -6.57
C THR A 185 8.49 11.44 -5.39
N PRO A 186 9.82 11.66 -5.29
CA PRO A 186 10.60 11.20 -4.14
C PRO A 186 10.15 11.86 -2.83
N TYR A 187 9.74 13.13 -2.89
CA TYR A 187 9.35 13.90 -1.72
C TYR A 187 7.95 13.55 -1.23
N CYS A 188 7.07 13.08 -2.11
CA CYS A 188 5.70 12.74 -1.76
C CYS A 188 5.49 11.25 -1.47
N PHE A 189 6.14 10.37 -2.22
CA PHE A 189 5.79 8.95 -2.27
C PHE A 189 6.85 7.99 -1.73
N ALA A 190 8.09 8.46 -1.53
CA ALA A 190 9.14 7.60 -1.03
C ALA A 190 8.85 7.08 0.39
N PRO A 191 9.31 5.85 0.72
CA PRO A 191 9.13 5.29 2.05
C PRO A 191 9.76 6.17 3.14
N ARG A 192 9.12 6.24 4.31
CA ARG A 192 9.61 6.98 5.46
C ARG A 192 10.27 6.07 6.51
N PRO A 193 11.27 6.57 7.26
CA PRO A 193 11.87 7.90 7.17
C PRO A 193 12.72 8.07 5.90
N PHE A 194 12.64 9.25 5.28
CA PHE A 194 13.24 9.52 3.96
C PHE A 194 14.77 9.31 3.94
N SER A 195 15.44 9.63 5.04
CA SER A 195 16.89 9.39 5.20
C SER A 195 17.27 7.94 4.93
N ARG A 196 16.43 6.98 5.34
CA ARG A 196 16.65 5.56 5.07
C ARG A 196 16.31 5.15 3.65
N ALA A 197 15.38 5.83 2.99
CA ALA A 197 15.10 5.58 1.59
C ALA A 197 16.27 6.02 0.71
N VAL A 198 16.83 7.22 0.98
CA VAL A 198 17.97 7.79 0.24
C VAL A 198 19.25 6.97 0.41
N THR A 199 19.49 6.37 1.57
CA THR A 199 20.70 5.56 1.82
C THR A 199 20.63 4.14 1.26
N ARG A 200 19.48 3.69 0.73
CA ARG A 200 19.39 2.36 0.11
C ARG A 200 20.12 2.38 -1.23
N PRO A 201 21.12 1.50 -1.44
CA PRO A 201 21.93 1.52 -2.66
C PRO A 201 21.11 1.09 -3.90
N VAL A 202 20.14 0.17 -3.74
CA VAL A 202 19.42 -0.41 -4.87
C VAL A 202 18.65 0.63 -5.69
N PRO A 203 17.75 1.48 -5.12
CA PRO A 203 17.05 2.50 -5.90
C PRO A 203 17.99 3.51 -6.59
N VAL A 204 19.09 3.88 -5.91
CA VAL A 204 20.10 4.80 -6.46
C VAL A 204 20.79 4.18 -7.68
N ILE A 205 21.27 2.94 -7.56
CA ILE A 205 21.92 2.22 -8.66
C ILE A 205 20.98 2.07 -9.85
N VAL A 206 19.72 1.66 -9.61
CA VAL A 206 18.73 1.48 -10.69
C VAL A 206 18.45 2.81 -11.40
N ALA A 207 18.27 3.91 -10.65
CA ALA A 207 18.04 5.23 -11.23
C ALA A 207 19.25 5.73 -12.03
N MET A 208 20.47 5.54 -11.52
CA MET A 208 21.71 5.89 -12.23
C MET A 208 21.87 5.09 -13.51
N LEU A 209 21.60 3.78 -13.49
CA LEU A 209 21.67 2.93 -14.67
C LEU A 209 20.67 3.37 -15.74
N VAL A 210 19.42 3.66 -15.37
CA VAL A 210 18.42 4.15 -16.34
C VAL A 210 18.82 5.52 -16.89
N ALA A 211 19.27 6.45 -16.05
CA ALA A 211 19.71 7.77 -16.49
C ALA A 211 20.92 7.71 -17.43
N ALA A 212 21.95 6.94 -17.07
CA ALA A 212 23.15 6.76 -17.88
C ALA A 212 22.83 6.09 -19.22
N THR A 213 22.00 5.04 -19.20
CA THR A 213 21.54 4.36 -20.42
C THR A 213 20.75 5.31 -21.30
N GLY A 214 19.80 6.06 -20.72
CA GLY A 214 19.01 7.06 -21.44
C GLY A 214 19.88 8.15 -22.06
N ALA A 215 20.92 8.63 -21.36
CA ALA A 215 21.86 9.62 -21.89
C ALA A 215 22.71 9.06 -23.04
N VAL A 216 23.23 7.84 -22.91
CA VAL A 216 24.02 7.17 -23.97
C VAL A 216 23.16 6.91 -25.21
N ILE A 217 21.95 6.37 -25.05
CA ILE A 217 21.04 6.14 -26.17
C ILE A 217 20.64 7.47 -26.81
N SER A 218 20.31 8.50 -26.02
CA SER A 218 19.99 9.83 -26.55
C SER A 218 21.15 10.43 -27.34
N ARG A 219 22.39 10.18 -26.93
CA ARG A 219 23.58 10.67 -27.64
C ARG A 219 23.79 9.96 -28.99
N ILE A 220 23.59 8.65 -29.04
CA ILE A 220 23.92 7.84 -30.22
C ILE A 220 22.71 7.76 -31.19
N TRP A 221 21.48 7.72 -30.69
CA TRP A 221 20.24 7.44 -31.44
C TRP A 221 19.17 8.52 -31.22
N TYR A 222 19.57 9.80 -31.13
CA TYR A 222 18.67 10.91 -30.77
C TYR A 222 17.33 10.90 -31.56
N PRO A 223 17.30 10.80 -32.91
CA PRO A 223 16.04 10.82 -33.66
C PRO A 223 15.11 9.65 -33.33
N THR A 224 15.66 8.48 -33.03
CA THR A 224 14.88 7.32 -32.61
C THR A 224 14.33 7.50 -31.20
N VAL A 225 15.11 8.11 -30.30
CA VAL A 225 14.66 8.42 -28.93
C VAL A 225 13.54 9.44 -28.94
N THR A 226 13.65 10.53 -29.72
CA THR A 226 12.60 11.55 -29.79
C THR A 226 11.30 10.96 -30.34
N LYS A 227 11.37 10.16 -31.42
CA LYS A 227 10.21 9.45 -31.96
C LYS A 227 9.63 8.45 -30.96
N GLY A 228 10.48 7.69 -30.27
CA GLY A 228 10.07 6.75 -29.22
C GLY A 228 9.39 7.42 -28.03
N ALA A 229 9.90 8.57 -27.57
CA ALA A 229 9.32 9.33 -26.47
C ALA A 229 7.93 9.90 -26.83
N ALA A 230 7.78 10.41 -28.04
CA ALA A 230 6.50 10.86 -28.58
C ALA A 230 5.47 9.72 -28.67
N LEU A 231 5.90 8.54 -29.12
CA LEU A 231 5.04 7.36 -29.25
C LEU A 231 4.65 6.73 -27.90
N ALA A 232 5.61 6.61 -26.98
CA ALA A 232 5.41 5.94 -25.70
C ALA A 232 4.65 6.80 -24.68
N VAL A 233 5.07 8.06 -24.54
CA VAL A 233 4.66 8.95 -23.45
C VAL A 233 3.97 10.21 -23.98
N GLY A 234 3.94 10.45 -25.30
CA GLY A 234 3.35 11.67 -25.87
C GLY A 234 4.16 12.93 -25.61
N VAL A 235 5.48 12.78 -25.42
CA VAL A 235 6.41 13.91 -25.25
C VAL A 235 7.09 14.18 -26.58
N ASP A 236 6.72 15.28 -27.22
CA ASP A 236 7.36 15.76 -28.44
C ASP A 236 8.64 16.53 -28.10
N LEU A 237 9.77 16.00 -28.56
CA LEU A 237 11.10 16.63 -28.47
C LEU A 237 11.47 17.22 -29.82
N GLU A 238 12.27 18.31 -29.81
CA GLU A 238 12.75 18.93 -31.06
C GLU A 238 13.50 17.92 -31.95
N GLN A 239 13.09 17.86 -33.23
CA GLN A 239 13.71 17.00 -34.23
C GLN A 239 14.88 17.73 -34.91
N GLY A 240 16.07 17.13 -34.89
CA GLY A 240 17.25 17.64 -35.62
C GLY A 240 18.30 18.34 -34.76
N THR A 241 17.92 18.87 -33.59
CA THR A 241 18.86 19.42 -32.59
C THR A 241 18.56 18.87 -31.21
N ALA A 242 19.58 18.81 -30.34
CA ALA A 242 19.40 18.36 -28.97
C ALA A 242 18.48 19.36 -28.23
N ASP A 243 17.29 18.89 -27.83
CA ASP A 243 16.34 19.69 -27.08
C ASP A 243 16.98 20.15 -25.75
N PRO A 244 17.00 21.46 -25.43
CA PRO A 244 17.59 21.95 -24.20
C PRO A 244 16.94 21.36 -22.93
N ARG A 245 15.73 20.81 -23.03
CA ARG A 245 14.98 20.19 -21.93
C ARG A 245 15.34 18.72 -21.72
N LEU A 246 16.11 18.10 -22.62
CA LEU A 246 16.45 16.68 -22.53
C LEU A 246 17.07 16.30 -21.18
N ALA A 247 17.96 17.13 -20.64
CA ALA A 247 18.57 16.92 -19.33
C ALA A 247 17.53 16.91 -18.20
N LEU A 248 16.54 17.82 -18.25
CA LEU A 248 15.43 17.88 -17.29
C LEU A 248 14.58 16.61 -17.38
N TYR A 249 14.27 16.14 -18.58
CA TYR A 249 13.49 14.90 -18.77
C TYR A 249 14.24 13.65 -18.30
N LEU A 250 15.53 13.54 -18.58
CA LEU A 250 16.35 12.44 -18.07
C LEU A 250 16.44 12.46 -16.54
N LEU A 251 16.56 13.64 -15.92
CA LEU A 251 16.51 13.78 -14.47
C LEU A 251 15.15 13.36 -13.91
N ALA A 252 14.06 13.81 -14.52
CA ALA A 252 12.70 13.45 -14.14
C ALA A 252 12.45 11.92 -14.23
N ILE A 253 12.95 11.28 -15.28
CA ILE A 253 12.90 9.82 -15.42
C ILE A 253 13.72 9.15 -14.31
N ALA A 254 14.93 9.64 -14.03
CA ALA A 254 15.78 9.10 -12.98
C ALA A 254 15.12 9.18 -11.60
N THR A 255 14.52 10.33 -11.25
CA THR A 255 13.83 10.52 -9.96
C THR A 255 12.58 9.65 -9.86
N LEU A 256 11.82 9.52 -10.95
CA LEU A 256 10.65 8.64 -10.99
C LEU A 256 11.05 7.17 -10.82
N VAL A 257 12.07 6.71 -11.54
CA VAL A 257 12.60 5.33 -11.43
C VAL A 257 13.11 5.07 -10.02
N TRP A 258 13.82 6.03 -9.43
CA TRP A 258 14.24 5.94 -8.04
C TRP A 258 13.04 5.75 -7.09
N THR A 259 11.97 6.53 -7.28
CA THR A 259 10.74 6.43 -6.47
C THR A 259 10.07 5.07 -6.66
N LEU A 260 9.93 4.60 -7.91
CA LEU A 260 9.33 3.29 -8.22
C LEU A 260 10.12 2.14 -7.59
N ALA A 261 11.45 2.14 -7.74
CA ALA A 261 12.33 1.16 -7.12
C ALA A 261 12.23 1.20 -5.59
N SER A 262 12.21 2.39 -5.00
CA SER A 262 12.05 2.58 -3.54
C SER A 262 10.71 2.05 -3.03
N CYS A 263 9.62 2.36 -3.74
CA CYS A 263 8.29 1.86 -3.41
C CYS A 263 8.19 0.34 -3.56
N LEU A 264 8.83 -0.26 -4.57
CA LEU A 264 8.81 -1.70 -4.82
C LEU A 264 9.42 -2.50 -3.66
N ILE A 265 10.52 -2.01 -3.08
CA ILE A 265 11.23 -2.63 -1.95
C ILE A 265 10.78 -2.09 -0.58
N ALA A 266 9.69 -1.32 -0.54
CA ALA A 266 9.16 -0.78 0.71
C ALA A 266 8.60 -1.91 1.59
N GLY A 267 8.73 -1.78 2.91
CA GLY A 267 8.13 -2.72 3.87
C GLY A 267 6.60 -2.64 3.90
N SER A 268 6.05 -1.42 3.80
CA SER A 268 4.61 -1.17 3.74
C SER A 268 3.99 -1.66 2.43
N ALA A 269 2.85 -2.35 2.53
CA ALA A 269 2.07 -2.78 1.38
C ALA A 269 1.41 -1.59 0.67
N ALA A 270 0.99 -0.57 1.42
CA ALA A 270 0.48 0.68 0.89
C ALA A 270 1.52 1.42 0.04
N ARG A 271 2.78 1.51 0.48
CA ARG A 271 3.87 2.11 -0.33
C ARG A 271 4.12 1.34 -1.63
N ARG A 272 4.11 0.00 -1.59
CA ARG A 272 4.18 -0.83 -2.81
C ARG A 272 3.01 -0.56 -3.76
N ARG A 273 1.79 -0.40 -3.22
CA ARG A 273 0.60 -0.03 -4.02
C ARG A 273 0.69 1.36 -4.64
N ILE A 274 1.26 2.34 -3.93
CA ILE A 274 1.56 3.66 -4.51
C ILE A 274 2.53 3.52 -5.68
N GLY A 275 3.60 2.72 -5.53
CA GLY A 275 4.54 2.45 -6.62
C GLY A 275 3.87 1.82 -7.84
N LEU A 276 2.99 0.82 -7.63
CA LEU A 276 2.19 0.25 -8.72
C LEU A 276 1.29 1.29 -9.38
N GLY A 277 0.63 2.14 -8.59
CA GLY A 277 -0.23 3.20 -9.13
C GLY A 277 0.53 4.23 -9.95
N LEU A 278 1.71 4.66 -9.48
CA LEU A 278 2.61 5.54 -10.23
C LEU A 278 3.04 4.90 -11.55
N ALA A 279 3.41 3.61 -11.53
CA ALA A 279 3.80 2.90 -12.75
C ALA A 279 2.67 2.85 -13.79
N LEU A 280 1.43 2.61 -13.36
CA LEU A 280 0.27 2.60 -14.27
C LEU A 280 -0.04 3.98 -14.84
N ILE A 281 0.10 5.06 -14.06
CA ILE A 281 -0.03 6.43 -14.57
C ILE A 281 1.02 6.69 -15.67
N VAL A 282 2.26 6.28 -15.44
CA VAL A 282 3.37 6.46 -16.38
C VAL A 282 3.15 5.68 -17.67
N LEU A 283 2.69 4.42 -17.58
CA LEU A 283 2.35 3.59 -18.74
C LEU A 283 1.13 4.11 -19.52
N GLY A 284 0.24 4.85 -18.86
CA GLY A 284 -0.84 5.58 -19.52
C GLY A 284 -0.32 6.66 -20.48
N GLY A 285 0.85 7.25 -20.18
CA GLY A 285 1.45 8.32 -20.97
C GLY A 285 0.66 9.64 -20.91
N TYR A 286 1.05 10.59 -21.75
CA TYR A 286 0.38 11.88 -21.93
C TYR A 286 -0.21 11.95 -23.34
N GLY A 287 -1.40 12.51 -23.48
CA GLY A 287 -2.04 12.73 -24.80
C GLY A 287 -3.29 11.90 -25.09
N PHE A 288 -3.65 10.94 -24.23
CA PHE A 288 -4.99 10.31 -24.13
C PHE A 288 -5.71 9.88 -25.43
N LYS A 289 -4.97 9.51 -26.47
CA LYS A 289 -5.58 9.05 -27.73
C LYS A 289 -6.29 7.69 -27.66
N TRP A 290 -5.88 6.84 -26.73
CA TRP A 290 -6.33 5.45 -26.67
C TRP A 290 -7.01 5.12 -25.33
N PRO A 291 -7.96 4.16 -25.30
CA PRO A 291 -8.58 3.64 -24.07
C PRO A 291 -7.62 3.45 -22.89
N ASN A 292 -6.47 2.81 -23.14
CA ASN A 292 -5.47 2.49 -22.12
C ASN A 292 -4.86 3.74 -21.49
N HIS A 293 -4.82 4.87 -22.21
CA HIS A 293 -4.34 6.15 -21.66
C HIS A 293 -5.28 6.71 -20.60
N TYR A 294 -6.58 6.37 -20.61
CA TYR A 294 -7.52 6.78 -19.55
C TYR A 294 -7.59 5.73 -18.44
N LEU A 295 -7.68 4.44 -18.82
CA LEU A 295 -7.88 3.35 -17.87
C LEU A 295 -6.69 3.17 -16.92
N LEU A 296 -5.44 3.22 -17.43
CA LEU A 296 -4.26 2.98 -16.58
C LEU A 296 -4.05 4.10 -15.55
N PRO A 297 -4.10 5.41 -15.91
CA PRO A 297 -4.01 6.47 -14.91
C PRO A 297 -5.18 6.46 -13.92
N LEU A 298 -6.40 6.12 -14.37
CA LEU A 298 -7.55 6.03 -13.47
C LEU A 298 -7.32 4.96 -12.39
N ILE A 299 -6.89 3.75 -12.78
CA ILE A 299 -6.49 2.71 -11.82
C ILE A 299 -5.35 3.20 -10.93
N GLY A 300 -4.35 3.86 -11.50
CA GLY A 300 -3.21 4.37 -10.75
C GLY A 300 -3.61 5.37 -9.66
N ILE A 301 -4.49 6.34 -9.99
CA ILE A 301 -5.05 7.30 -9.04
C ILE A 301 -5.90 6.61 -7.97
N MET A 302 -6.73 5.63 -8.34
CA MET A 302 -7.50 4.81 -7.37
C MET A 302 -6.58 4.10 -6.38
N LEU A 303 -5.50 3.46 -6.87
CA LEU A 303 -4.54 2.75 -6.02
C LEU A 303 -3.82 3.69 -5.06
N ILE A 304 -3.39 4.86 -5.53
CA ILE A 304 -2.70 5.85 -4.70
C ILE A 304 -3.67 6.44 -3.67
N ALA A 305 -4.91 6.78 -4.06
CA ALA A 305 -5.93 7.31 -3.16
C ALA A 305 -6.26 6.34 -2.02
N GLU A 306 -6.44 5.05 -2.33
CA GLU A 306 -6.68 4.02 -1.32
C GLU A 306 -5.47 3.76 -0.41
N ALA A 307 -4.26 3.76 -0.98
CA ALA A 307 -3.03 3.51 -0.23
C ALA A 307 -2.69 4.66 0.71
N THR A 308 -2.90 5.91 0.28
CA THR A 308 -2.64 7.13 1.05
C THR A 308 -3.32 7.13 2.44
N ARG A 309 -4.49 6.49 2.57
CA ARG A 309 -5.22 6.34 3.84
C ARG A 309 -4.59 5.33 4.82
N ARG A 310 -3.67 4.48 4.35
CA ARG A 310 -3.05 3.40 5.13
C ARG A 310 -1.56 3.59 5.34
N VAL A 311 -0.90 4.33 4.46
CA VAL A 311 0.56 4.55 4.48
C VAL A 311 1.04 4.99 5.85
N ARG A 312 0.39 5.99 6.47
CA ARG A 312 0.80 6.51 7.77
C ARG A 312 0.80 5.40 8.83
N ASP A 313 -0.29 4.67 8.94
CA ASP A 313 -0.47 3.62 9.94
C ASP A 313 0.47 2.43 9.67
N GLU A 314 0.63 2.02 8.41
CA GLU A 314 1.54 0.94 8.02
C GLU A 314 3.01 1.31 8.20
N GLU A 315 3.41 2.54 7.89
CA GLU A 315 4.78 3.01 8.10
C GLU A 315 5.08 3.19 9.58
N LEU A 316 4.16 3.74 10.37
CA LEU A 316 4.30 3.80 11.83
C LEU A 316 4.41 2.39 12.43
N ALA A 317 3.61 1.43 11.95
CA ALA A 317 3.69 0.04 12.38
C ALA A 317 4.99 -0.66 11.92
N ALA A 318 5.58 -0.23 10.81
CA ALA A 318 6.80 -0.81 10.22
C ALA A 318 8.08 -0.06 10.59
N MET A 319 7.99 1.10 11.25
CA MET A 319 9.16 1.71 11.86
C MET A 319 9.75 0.67 12.81
N PRO A 320 11.06 0.36 12.73
CA PRO A 320 11.69 -0.37 13.80
C PRO A 320 11.41 0.47 15.03
N LEU A 321 10.60 -0.08 15.92
CA LEU A 321 10.27 0.55 17.18
C LEU A 321 11.63 0.82 17.80
N SER A 322 12.11 2.08 17.75
CA SER A 322 13.10 2.51 18.71
C SER A 322 12.41 2.21 20.02
N SER A 323 12.94 1.28 20.80
CA SER A 323 12.21 0.82 21.97
C SER A 323 11.80 2.03 22.80
N ALA A 324 10.49 2.31 22.86
CA ALA A 324 9.96 3.28 23.82
C ALA A 324 10.22 2.79 25.26
N THR A 325 10.57 1.52 25.38
CA THR A 325 10.93 0.85 26.62
C THR A 325 12.41 1.05 26.96
N PRO A 326 12.74 1.28 28.24
CA PRO A 326 14.13 1.38 28.69
C PRO A 326 14.84 0.03 28.59
N PRO A 327 16.18 0.01 28.44
CA PRO A 327 16.95 -1.23 28.40
C PRO A 327 16.92 -1.93 29.76
N ILE A 328 16.65 -3.22 29.75
CA ILE A 328 16.61 -4.07 30.95
C ILE A 328 17.86 -4.95 30.99
N ALA A 329 18.51 -5.05 32.14
CA ALA A 329 19.66 -5.94 32.32
C ALA A 329 19.24 -7.42 32.19
N ASP A 330 20.06 -8.24 31.55
CA ASP A 330 19.73 -9.65 31.29
C ASP A 330 19.48 -10.48 32.57
N ALA A 331 20.16 -10.16 33.67
CA ALA A 331 19.92 -10.83 34.96
C ALA A 331 18.51 -10.52 35.50
N ALA A 332 18.09 -9.25 35.46
CA ALA A 332 16.76 -8.83 35.85
C ALA A 332 15.69 -9.46 34.94
N TRP A 333 15.94 -9.48 33.64
CA TRP A 333 15.05 -10.11 32.66
C TRP A 333 14.88 -11.62 32.90
N SER A 334 15.99 -12.35 33.07
CA SER A 334 15.97 -13.79 33.32
C SER A 334 15.24 -14.13 34.63
N GLY A 335 15.45 -13.32 35.67
CA GLY A 335 14.71 -13.45 36.94
C GLY A 335 13.21 -13.27 36.74
N TYR A 336 12.81 -12.21 36.01
CA TYR A 336 11.40 -11.93 35.70
C TYR A 336 10.74 -13.06 34.89
N ILE A 337 11.38 -13.55 33.82
CA ILE A 337 10.86 -14.68 33.02
C ILE A 337 10.69 -15.94 33.87
N THR A 338 11.57 -16.18 34.85
CA THR A 338 11.43 -17.31 35.78
C THR A 338 10.17 -17.17 36.63
N THR A 339 9.93 -15.99 37.20
CA THR A 339 8.71 -15.69 37.99
C THR A 339 7.44 -15.82 37.15
N VAL A 340 7.46 -15.30 35.91
CA VAL A 340 6.34 -15.45 34.96
C VAL A 340 6.08 -16.93 34.65
N THR A 341 7.13 -17.69 34.35
CA THR A 341 7.03 -19.14 34.07
C THR A 341 6.41 -19.89 35.27
N GLN A 342 6.82 -19.56 36.50
CA GLN A 342 6.27 -20.16 37.71
C GLN A 342 4.80 -19.77 37.93
N GLY A 343 4.44 -18.51 37.69
CA GLY A 343 3.06 -18.04 37.78
C GLY A 343 2.13 -18.75 36.80
N LEU A 344 2.57 -18.92 35.54
CA LEU A 344 1.79 -19.57 34.49
C LEU A 344 1.54 -21.06 34.74
N LYS A 345 2.35 -21.75 35.55
CA LYS A 345 2.10 -23.15 35.97
C LYS A 345 0.82 -23.34 36.78
N ARG A 346 0.19 -22.25 37.25
CA ARG A 346 -1.12 -22.30 37.92
C ARG A 346 -2.27 -22.50 36.91
N THR A 347 -2.06 -22.13 35.66
CA THR A 347 -3.09 -22.06 34.62
C THR A 347 -2.81 -22.99 33.45
N LEU A 348 -1.54 -23.23 33.14
CA LEU A 348 -1.09 -24.02 32.00
C LEU A 348 -0.37 -25.29 32.47
N ALA A 349 -0.57 -26.39 31.76
CA ALA A 349 0.21 -27.62 31.86
C ALA A 349 1.53 -27.49 31.06
N ASP A 350 2.53 -28.31 31.42
CA ASP A 350 3.80 -28.48 30.70
C ASP A 350 4.49 -27.17 30.30
N VAL A 351 4.57 -26.23 31.25
CA VAL A 351 5.14 -24.91 31.00
C VAL A 351 6.67 -24.96 30.92
N HIS A 352 7.21 -24.59 29.77
CA HIS A 352 8.63 -24.48 29.49
C HIS A 352 8.97 -23.07 28.99
N SER A 353 10.15 -22.57 29.35
CA SER A 353 10.67 -21.31 28.84
C SER A 353 12.06 -21.46 28.22
N LEU A 354 12.30 -20.72 27.14
CA LEU A 354 13.56 -20.69 26.39
C LEU A 354 13.86 -19.24 26.04
N THR A 355 15.09 -18.78 26.30
CA THR A 355 15.57 -17.48 25.79
C THR A 355 16.65 -17.73 24.74
N ALA A 356 16.40 -17.28 23.51
CA ALA A 356 17.34 -17.35 22.40
C ALA A 356 17.89 -15.96 22.06
N ARG A 357 19.20 -15.88 21.77
CA ARG A 357 19.83 -14.65 21.25
C ARG A 357 20.02 -14.80 19.74
N GLY A 358 19.51 -13.84 18.98
CA GLY A 358 19.70 -13.71 17.54
C GLY A 358 20.79 -12.69 17.19
N GLU A 359 20.99 -12.47 15.90
CA GLU A 359 21.91 -11.44 15.40
C GLU A 359 21.36 -10.02 15.64
N GLY A 360 22.25 -9.05 15.75
CA GLY A 360 21.88 -7.62 15.84
C GLY A 360 21.21 -7.20 17.15
N GLY A 361 21.58 -7.83 18.28
CA GLY A 361 21.04 -7.47 19.60
C GLY A 361 19.61 -7.98 19.87
N LEU A 362 19.01 -8.69 18.92
CA LEU A 362 17.70 -9.30 19.06
C LEU A 362 17.78 -10.46 20.06
N THR A 363 16.91 -10.47 21.05
CA THR A 363 16.72 -11.60 21.97
C THR A 363 15.24 -11.94 22.06
N SER A 364 14.91 -13.23 22.12
CA SER A 364 13.54 -13.68 22.22
C SER A 364 13.39 -14.66 23.37
N SER A 365 12.48 -14.35 24.30
CA SER A 365 12.05 -15.25 25.37
C SER A 365 10.73 -15.87 24.96
N VAL A 366 10.70 -17.19 24.83
CA VAL A 366 9.52 -17.96 24.46
C VAL A 366 9.10 -18.80 25.65
N ILE A 367 7.84 -18.71 26.04
CA ILE A 367 7.21 -19.58 27.03
C ILE A 367 6.13 -20.38 26.32
N VAL A 368 6.18 -21.70 26.44
CA VAL A 368 5.23 -22.63 25.84
C VAL A 368 4.53 -23.37 26.97
N GLY A 369 3.24 -23.61 26.84
CA GLY A 369 2.46 -24.47 27.72
C GLY A 369 1.21 -24.98 27.00
N GLU A 370 0.37 -25.70 27.72
CA GLU A 370 -0.86 -26.28 27.19
C GLU A 370 -2.04 -25.99 28.12
N VAL A 371 -3.23 -25.77 27.55
CA VAL A 371 -4.50 -25.73 28.29
C VAL A 371 -5.56 -26.46 27.49
N ASP A 372 -6.22 -27.45 28.10
CA ASP A 372 -7.28 -28.26 27.48
C ASP A 372 -6.96 -28.75 26.05
N GLY A 373 -5.75 -29.27 25.81
CA GLY A 373 -5.32 -29.74 24.48
C GLY A 373 -4.89 -28.63 23.51
N THR A 374 -4.98 -27.36 23.92
CA THR A 374 -4.61 -26.19 23.12
C THR A 374 -3.22 -25.70 23.50
N MET A 375 -2.30 -25.70 22.54
CA MET A 375 -0.97 -25.14 22.71
C MET A 375 -1.03 -23.62 22.90
N VAL A 376 -0.32 -23.12 23.91
CA VAL A 376 -0.13 -21.70 24.19
C VAL A 376 1.34 -21.36 23.99
N ARG A 377 1.63 -20.40 23.12
CA ARG A 377 2.98 -19.89 22.87
C ARG A 377 3.01 -18.39 23.13
N MET A 378 3.67 -18.00 24.21
CA MET A 378 4.03 -16.61 24.49
C MET A 378 5.44 -16.33 24.02
N LYS A 379 5.63 -15.28 23.24
CA LYS A 379 6.92 -14.80 22.75
C LYS A 379 7.09 -13.34 23.14
N ILE A 380 8.19 -13.03 23.78
CA ILE A 380 8.60 -11.66 24.07
C ILE A 380 9.87 -11.36 23.26
N GLU A 381 9.83 -10.30 22.47
CA GLU A 381 10.95 -9.85 21.64
C GLU A 381 11.62 -8.64 22.29
N ARG A 382 12.96 -8.67 22.35
CA ARG A 382 13.80 -7.60 22.88
C ARG A 382 14.90 -7.25 21.87
N VAL A 383 15.27 -5.97 21.78
CA VAL A 383 16.42 -5.49 21.01
C VAL A 383 17.26 -4.62 21.93
N ASP A 384 18.56 -4.91 22.03
CA ASP A 384 19.51 -4.17 22.88
C ASP A 384 19.04 -4.01 24.34
N GLY A 385 18.38 -5.05 24.85
CA GLY A 385 17.88 -5.11 26.22
C GLY A 385 16.46 -4.58 26.42
N SER A 386 15.90 -3.86 25.45
CA SER A 386 14.59 -3.22 25.53
C SER A 386 13.48 -4.09 24.93
N VAL A 387 12.31 -4.12 25.55
CA VAL A 387 11.16 -4.92 25.07
C VAL A 387 10.48 -4.24 23.90
N LEU A 388 10.34 -4.98 22.80
CA LEU A 388 9.74 -4.55 21.54
C LEU A 388 8.27 -4.98 21.45
N ALA A 389 7.99 -6.25 21.74
CA ALA A 389 6.67 -6.82 21.58
C ALA A 389 6.44 -8.02 22.51
N LEU A 390 5.18 -8.20 22.91
CA LEU A 390 4.62 -9.42 23.50
C LEU A 390 3.64 -10.01 22.49
N ASP A 391 3.83 -11.27 22.14
CA ASP A 391 3.02 -12.01 21.17
C ASP A 391 2.58 -13.34 21.76
N VAL A 392 1.28 -13.56 21.92
CA VAL A 392 0.71 -14.77 22.51
C VAL A 392 -0.20 -15.43 21.49
N VAL A 393 0.07 -16.70 21.19
CA VAL A 393 -0.70 -17.50 20.24
C VAL A 393 -1.29 -18.71 20.94
N PHE A 394 -2.59 -18.93 20.73
CA PHE A 394 -3.35 -20.09 21.17
C PHE A 394 -3.74 -20.91 19.95
N GLY A 395 -3.45 -22.21 19.96
CA GLY A 395 -3.78 -23.13 18.87
C GLY A 395 -2.69 -23.20 17.80
N ARG A 396 -3.09 -23.30 16.53
CA ARG A 396 -2.17 -23.48 15.41
C ARG A 396 -1.48 -22.18 15.03
N GLU A 397 -0.35 -22.29 14.32
CA GLU A 397 0.29 -21.12 13.73
C GLU A 397 -0.64 -20.48 12.68
N ILE A 398 -0.87 -19.18 12.81
CA ILE A 398 -1.93 -18.46 12.10
C ILE A 398 -1.36 -17.75 10.87
N ASP A 399 -1.99 -17.95 9.70
CA ASP A 399 -1.68 -17.19 8.49
C ASP A 399 -2.44 -15.85 8.48
N GLU A 400 -1.75 -14.77 8.87
CA GLU A 400 -2.31 -13.41 8.93
C GLU A 400 -2.86 -12.91 7.58
N ILE A 401 -2.46 -13.51 6.45
CA ILE A 401 -2.87 -13.09 5.10
C ILE A 401 -4.38 -13.30 4.88
N ARG A 402 -4.97 -14.31 5.52
CA ARG A 402 -6.37 -14.70 5.30
C ARG A 402 -7.38 -13.72 5.91
N GLY A 403 -6.92 -12.81 6.78
CA GLY A 403 -7.78 -11.95 7.60
C GLY A 403 -8.43 -12.73 8.75
N ALA A 404 -8.69 -12.03 9.85
CA ALA A 404 -9.26 -12.62 11.06
C ALA A 404 -10.80 -12.66 11.00
N THR A 405 -11.41 -13.68 11.62
CA THR A 405 -12.87 -13.73 11.82
C THR A 405 -13.33 -12.60 12.73
N LEU A 406 -12.55 -12.29 13.76
CA LEU A 406 -12.73 -11.15 14.65
C LEU A 406 -11.36 -10.51 14.92
N ALA A 407 -11.31 -9.19 14.92
CA ALA A 407 -10.17 -8.45 15.44
C ALA A 407 -10.66 -7.29 16.31
N VAL A 408 -10.03 -7.15 17.46
CA VAL A 408 -10.28 -6.13 18.47
C VAL A 408 -8.98 -5.35 18.69
N TRP A 409 -9.02 -4.04 18.47
CA TRP A 409 -7.86 -3.15 18.64
C TRP A 409 -8.10 -2.20 19.79
N THR A 410 -7.16 -2.09 20.72
CA THR A 410 -7.21 -1.03 21.72
C THR A 410 -7.13 0.33 21.02
N ILE A 411 -7.96 1.26 21.44
CA ILE A 411 -7.87 2.67 21.09
C ILE A 411 -6.82 3.26 22.03
N PRO A 412 -5.63 3.59 21.52
CA PRO A 412 -4.57 4.07 22.38
C PRO A 412 -4.89 5.49 22.87
N ASP A 413 -4.51 5.79 24.11
CA ASP A 413 -4.51 7.17 24.58
C ASP A 413 -3.53 7.99 23.75
N ARG A 414 -3.82 9.28 23.56
CA ARG A 414 -3.08 10.16 22.63
C ARG A 414 -1.56 10.15 22.85
N ASP A 415 -1.13 9.90 24.09
CA ASP A 415 0.27 9.94 24.50
C ASP A 415 1.06 8.66 24.15
N HIS A 416 0.38 7.56 23.81
CA HIS A 416 1.02 6.26 23.56
C HIS A 416 1.19 5.93 22.08
N GLY A 417 0.86 6.84 21.16
CA GLY A 417 1.00 6.63 19.72
C GLY A 417 -0.04 5.66 19.15
N VAL A 418 0.34 4.90 18.12
CA VAL A 418 -0.58 4.03 17.36
C VAL A 418 -0.22 2.57 17.59
N ASN A 419 -1.22 1.73 17.88
CA ASN A 419 -1.04 0.28 17.91
C ASN A 419 -0.58 -0.21 16.52
N PRO A 420 0.45 -1.05 16.44
CA PRO A 420 0.87 -1.62 15.16
C PRO A 420 -0.26 -2.38 14.48
N ALA A 421 -0.19 -2.45 13.15
CA ALA A 421 -1.24 -3.04 12.33
C ALA A 421 -1.52 -4.50 12.76
N GLY A 422 -2.77 -4.75 13.15
CA GLY A 422 -3.28 -6.10 13.36
C GLY A 422 -3.84 -6.71 12.07
N PRO A 423 -4.26 -7.98 12.11
CA PRO A 423 -4.83 -8.69 10.96
C PRO A 423 -6.13 -8.02 10.49
N SER A 424 -6.37 -7.99 9.18
CA SER A 424 -7.58 -7.37 8.64
C SER A 424 -8.82 -8.16 9.03
N ALA A 425 -9.84 -7.49 9.57
CA ALA A 425 -11.19 -8.02 9.75
C ALA A 425 -12.20 -6.94 9.33
N ILE A 426 -13.32 -7.35 8.74
CA ILE A 426 -14.41 -6.48 8.26
C ILE A 426 -15.76 -7.20 8.43
N PRO A 427 -16.87 -6.47 8.63
CA PRO A 427 -16.99 -5.01 8.76
C PRO A 427 -16.65 -4.50 10.18
N ALA A 428 -16.55 -3.18 10.37
CA ALA A 428 -16.46 -2.59 11.71
C ALA A 428 -17.84 -2.58 12.38
N PHE A 429 -17.88 -2.81 13.70
CA PHE A 429 -19.13 -2.81 14.46
C PHE A 429 -18.92 -2.34 15.90
N ARG A 430 -20.02 -2.05 16.59
CA ARG A 430 -20.07 -1.71 18.02
C ARG A 430 -20.57 -2.93 18.80
N SER A 431 -19.95 -3.24 19.93
CA SER A 431 -20.31 -4.39 20.77
C SER A 431 -21.62 -4.17 21.54
N GLY A 432 -22.06 -2.92 21.69
CA GLY A 432 -23.22 -2.55 22.53
C GLY A 432 -22.86 -2.33 23.99
N ASP A 433 -21.57 -2.50 24.35
CA ASP A 433 -21.01 -2.19 25.65
C ASP A 433 -20.17 -0.91 25.55
N THR A 434 -20.64 0.19 26.13
CA THR A 434 -20.04 1.51 25.97
C THR A 434 -18.58 1.53 26.44
N ALA A 435 -18.26 0.92 27.58
CA ALA A 435 -16.90 0.91 28.11
C ALA A 435 -15.95 0.13 27.20
N PHE A 436 -16.43 -0.99 26.64
CA PHE A 436 -15.68 -1.76 25.67
C PHE A 436 -15.48 -1.00 24.36
N ASP A 437 -16.52 -0.34 23.85
CA ASP A 437 -16.49 0.38 22.58
C ASP A 437 -15.70 1.70 22.64
N GLU A 438 -15.53 2.28 23.83
CA GLU A 438 -14.62 3.40 24.08
C GLU A 438 -13.15 2.96 24.12
N ARG A 439 -12.88 1.76 24.65
CA ARG A 439 -11.53 1.21 24.77
C ARG A 439 -11.07 0.47 23.52
N PHE A 440 -11.98 -0.12 22.75
CA PHE A 440 -11.64 -0.98 21.62
C PHE A 440 -12.42 -0.65 20.34
N LYS A 441 -11.74 -0.81 19.19
CA LYS A 441 -12.37 -0.91 17.87
C LYS A 441 -12.56 -2.38 17.54
N SER A 442 -13.79 -2.79 17.25
CA SER A 442 -14.12 -4.16 16.86
C SER A 442 -14.40 -4.25 15.36
N ARG A 443 -13.84 -5.27 14.69
CA ARG A 443 -14.17 -5.59 13.30
C ARG A 443 -14.27 -7.10 13.08
N GLY A 444 -15.05 -7.50 12.09
CA GLY A 444 -15.33 -8.90 11.76
C GLY A 444 -16.72 -9.32 12.24
N SER A 445 -16.81 -10.49 12.87
CA SER A 445 -18.07 -11.07 13.33
C SER A 445 -18.44 -10.60 14.75
N ALA A 446 -19.60 -9.91 14.86
CA ALA A 446 -20.18 -9.55 16.16
C ALA A 446 -20.62 -10.78 16.97
N GLU A 447 -21.06 -11.84 16.29
CA GLU A 447 -21.39 -13.13 16.91
C GLU A 447 -20.15 -13.75 17.55
N ALA A 448 -19.02 -13.76 16.84
CA ALA A 448 -17.77 -14.26 17.39
C ALA A 448 -17.33 -13.46 18.63
N LEU A 449 -17.52 -12.13 18.63
CA LEU A 449 -17.25 -11.32 19.82
C LEU A 449 -18.15 -11.72 20.99
N ALA A 450 -19.46 -11.92 20.77
CA ALA A 450 -20.39 -12.33 21.80
C ALA A 450 -20.07 -13.72 22.37
N THR A 451 -19.58 -14.66 21.54
CA THR A 451 -19.12 -15.97 21.99
C THR A 451 -17.85 -15.87 22.83
N LEU A 452 -16.89 -15.05 22.40
CA LEU A 452 -15.58 -14.90 23.05
C LEU A 452 -15.64 -14.07 24.34
N PHE A 453 -16.48 -13.03 24.37
CA PHE A 453 -16.52 -12.02 25.41
C PHE A 453 -17.94 -11.83 25.95
N ASP A 454 -18.21 -12.43 27.12
CA ASP A 454 -19.37 -12.03 27.92
C ASP A 454 -19.12 -10.69 28.63
N ALA A 455 -20.13 -10.20 29.37
CA ALA A 455 -20.04 -8.92 30.07
C ALA A 455 -18.88 -8.85 31.08
N ASN A 456 -18.58 -9.95 31.76
CA ASN A 456 -17.49 -10.00 32.75
C ASN A 456 -16.11 -9.97 32.07
N LEU A 457 -15.95 -10.75 30.99
CA LEU A 457 -14.72 -10.76 30.19
C LEU A 457 -14.49 -9.41 29.49
N ARG A 458 -15.55 -8.74 29.02
CA ARG A 458 -15.42 -7.38 28.47
C ARG A 458 -14.90 -6.40 29.51
N ALA A 459 -15.47 -6.40 30.73
CA ALA A 459 -15.00 -5.54 31.81
C ALA A 459 -13.53 -5.79 32.17
N ARG A 460 -13.12 -7.06 32.27
CA ARG A 460 -11.72 -7.44 32.53
C ARG A 460 -10.79 -7.07 31.37
N ALA A 461 -11.24 -7.24 30.12
CA ALA A 461 -10.49 -6.86 28.93
C ALA A 461 -10.24 -5.35 28.89
N VAL A 462 -11.25 -4.53 29.19
CA VAL A 462 -11.13 -3.07 29.28
C VAL A 462 -10.06 -2.66 30.29
N ALA A 463 -10.01 -3.33 31.44
CA ALA A 463 -9.05 -3.01 32.49
C ALA A 463 -7.61 -3.45 32.17
N SER A 464 -7.43 -4.57 31.46
CA SER A 464 -6.14 -5.27 31.42
C SER A 464 -5.49 -5.40 30.04
N LEU A 465 -6.26 -5.40 28.95
CA LEU A 465 -5.73 -5.62 27.61
C LEU A 465 -5.33 -4.31 26.92
N GLY A 466 -4.10 -4.29 26.40
CA GLY A 466 -3.62 -3.32 25.40
C GLY A 466 -3.35 -4.00 24.05
N GLY A 467 -2.96 -3.24 23.02
CA GLY A 467 -2.56 -3.82 21.73
C GLY A 467 -3.75 -4.27 20.88
N TRP A 468 -3.67 -5.49 20.33
CA TRP A 468 -4.77 -6.10 19.60
C TRP A 468 -4.93 -7.59 19.91
N LEU A 469 -6.16 -8.06 19.75
CA LEU A 469 -6.54 -9.45 19.85
C LEU A 469 -7.28 -9.85 18.58
N ALA A 470 -6.93 -10.99 18.00
CA ALA A 470 -7.58 -11.51 16.81
C ALA A 470 -7.88 -13.00 16.94
N TYR A 471 -8.98 -13.41 16.33
CA TYR A 471 -9.49 -14.77 16.36
C TYR A 471 -9.77 -15.26 14.94
N TRP A 472 -9.34 -16.49 14.66
CA TRP A 472 -9.57 -17.23 13.41
C TRP A 472 -10.36 -18.49 13.74
N GLN A 473 -11.60 -18.53 13.25
CA GLN A 473 -12.52 -19.60 13.55
C GLN A 473 -11.95 -20.97 13.17
N GLY A 474 -11.84 -21.87 14.16
CA GLY A 474 -11.31 -23.22 14.01
C GLY A 474 -9.79 -23.33 13.91
N GLU A 475 -9.04 -22.22 14.02
CA GLU A 475 -7.57 -22.24 13.94
C GLU A 475 -6.91 -21.81 15.25
N GLY A 476 -7.31 -20.66 15.79
CA GLY A 476 -6.69 -20.13 17.00
C GLY A 476 -6.98 -18.66 17.29
N LEU A 477 -6.32 -18.19 18.34
CA LEU A 477 -6.42 -16.82 18.84
C LEU A 477 -5.01 -16.25 19.03
N ARG A 478 -4.82 -14.99 18.67
CA ARG A 478 -3.54 -14.30 18.80
C ARG A 478 -3.72 -12.94 19.44
N TYR A 479 -2.94 -12.71 20.47
CA TYR A 479 -2.83 -11.45 21.18
C TYR A 479 -1.46 -10.85 20.91
N ARG A 480 -1.40 -9.56 20.55
CA ARG A 480 -0.14 -8.87 20.37
C ARG A 480 -0.16 -7.48 20.96
N LEU A 481 0.94 -7.13 21.62
CA LEU A 481 1.12 -5.90 22.34
C LEU A 481 2.51 -5.33 22.10
N TYR A 482 2.59 -4.00 22.08
CA TYR A 482 3.83 -3.25 21.91
C TYR A 482 3.93 -2.23 23.04
N PRO A 483 4.62 -2.53 24.15
CA PRO A 483 4.72 -1.63 25.29
C PRO A 483 5.30 -0.27 24.89
N GLY A 484 4.66 0.81 25.35
CA GLY A 484 5.00 2.18 24.95
C GLY A 484 4.48 2.59 23.55
N HIS A 485 3.85 1.68 22.81
CA HIS A 485 3.29 1.92 21.48
C HIS A 485 1.86 1.37 21.39
N GLY A 486 0.92 2.22 21.76
CA GLY A 486 -0.50 1.96 21.83
C GLY A 486 -0.94 1.20 23.08
N ALA A 487 -0.01 1.00 24.02
CA ALA A 487 -0.24 0.57 25.38
C ALA A 487 0.73 1.25 26.35
N PRO A 488 0.35 1.40 27.63
CA PRO A 488 1.25 1.91 28.67
C PRO A 488 2.53 1.09 28.77
N LEU A 489 3.63 1.76 29.16
CA LEU A 489 4.94 1.14 29.29
C LEU A 489 4.92 -0.06 30.25
N ASP A 490 4.19 0.09 31.36
CA ASP A 490 4.16 -0.89 32.44
C ASP A 490 2.98 -1.88 32.37
N GLN A 491 2.26 -1.92 31.24
CA GLN A 491 1.11 -2.80 31.07
C GLN A 491 1.35 -3.81 29.93
N PRO A 492 1.30 -5.14 30.19
CA PRO A 492 1.10 -5.82 31.47
C PRO A 492 2.41 -6.19 32.18
N MET A 493 3.55 -5.71 31.69
CA MET A 493 4.87 -5.99 32.23
C MET A 493 5.41 -4.75 32.92
N PRO A 494 5.97 -4.82 34.15
CA PRO A 494 6.51 -3.67 34.88
C PRO A 494 7.91 -3.29 34.35
N LEU A 495 7.98 -2.83 33.10
CA LEU A 495 9.23 -2.56 32.38
C LEU A 495 10.07 -1.45 33.04
N SER A 496 9.42 -0.44 33.62
CA SER A 496 10.09 0.64 34.36
C SER A 496 10.83 0.11 35.59
N ASP A 497 10.18 -0.74 36.38
CA ASP A 497 10.80 -1.33 37.59
C ASP A 497 11.93 -2.28 37.21
N LEU A 498 11.73 -3.09 36.16
CA LEU A 498 12.76 -3.99 35.64
C LEU A 498 14.01 -3.22 35.16
N ALA A 499 13.83 -2.10 34.46
CA ALA A 499 14.94 -1.29 34.00
C ALA A 499 15.68 -0.58 35.14
N LEU A 500 14.96 -0.23 36.22
CA LEU A 500 15.55 0.36 37.43
C LEU A 500 16.13 -0.69 38.40
N GLY A 501 16.03 -1.98 38.09
CA GLY A 501 16.47 -3.07 38.96
C GLY A 501 15.64 -3.22 40.25
N ARG A 502 14.40 -2.72 40.24
CA ARG A 502 13.46 -2.81 41.37
C ARG A 502 12.72 -4.15 41.36
N PRO A 503 12.15 -4.59 42.51
CA PRO A 503 11.28 -5.75 42.55
C PRO A 503 10.10 -5.58 41.60
N ALA A 504 9.95 -6.51 40.66
CA ALA A 504 8.95 -6.48 39.61
C ALA A 504 7.97 -7.66 39.75
N SER A 505 6.67 -7.37 39.86
CA SER A 505 5.65 -8.43 39.96
C SER A 505 5.30 -9.02 38.59
N ALA A 506 5.21 -10.34 38.51
CA ALA A 506 4.74 -11.06 37.33
C ALA A 506 3.20 -11.17 37.25
N GLU A 507 2.48 -10.80 38.32
CA GLU A 507 1.05 -11.09 38.47
C GLU A 507 0.19 -10.44 37.38
N GLN A 508 0.52 -9.22 36.94
CA GLN A 508 -0.24 -8.54 35.89
C GLN A 508 -0.16 -9.27 34.54
N LEU A 509 1.04 -9.70 34.14
CA LEU A 509 1.22 -10.49 32.92
C LEU A 509 0.51 -11.84 33.05
N VAL A 510 0.63 -12.53 34.20
CA VAL A 510 -0.05 -13.80 34.45
C VAL A 510 -1.57 -13.63 34.36
N ALA A 511 -2.15 -12.59 34.98
CA ALA A 511 -3.58 -12.30 34.93
C ALA A 511 -4.08 -12.00 33.50
N VAL A 512 -3.26 -11.34 32.67
CA VAL A 512 -3.56 -11.15 31.24
C VAL A 512 -3.56 -12.48 30.50
N ILE A 513 -2.59 -13.36 30.74
CA ILE A 513 -2.58 -14.69 30.11
C ILE A 513 -3.77 -15.53 30.58
N GLU A 514 -4.14 -15.50 31.86
CA GLU A 514 -5.33 -16.16 32.40
C GLU A 514 -6.62 -15.66 31.72
N LEU A 515 -6.75 -14.34 31.52
CA LEU A 515 -7.86 -13.77 30.78
C LEU A 515 -7.89 -14.29 29.32
N LEU A 516 -6.74 -14.34 28.65
CA LEU A 516 -6.65 -14.82 27.27
C LEU A 516 -6.95 -16.33 27.16
N VAL A 517 -6.54 -17.12 28.15
CA VAL A 517 -6.90 -18.55 28.27
C VAL A 517 -8.41 -18.70 28.38
N GLU A 518 -9.07 -17.94 29.25
CA GLU A 518 -10.53 -18.01 29.43
C GLU A 518 -11.30 -17.58 28.17
N VAL A 519 -10.76 -16.63 27.41
CA VAL A 519 -11.29 -16.24 26.09
C VAL A 519 -11.09 -17.37 25.07
N ALA A 520 -9.90 -17.99 25.03
CA ALA A 520 -9.56 -19.03 24.06
C ALA A 520 -10.34 -20.34 24.28
N THR A 521 -10.55 -20.77 25.53
CA THR A 521 -11.25 -22.04 25.84
C THR A 521 -12.74 -22.02 25.46
N ARG A 522 -13.32 -20.84 25.18
CA ARG A 522 -14.71 -20.72 24.69
C ARG A 522 -14.89 -21.11 23.23
N VAL A 523 -13.81 -21.22 22.45
CA VAL A 523 -13.89 -21.44 20.99
C VAL A 523 -12.99 -22.57 20.49
N VAL A 524 -11.93 -22.95 21.19
CA VAL A 524 -11.00 -23.99 20.73
C VAL A 524 -11.42 -25.40 21.19
N ARG A 525 -12.72 -25.72 21.14
CA ARG A 525 -13.21 -27.08 21.40
C ARG A 525 -13.22 -27.94 20.14
#